data_AF-A0A644VR47-F1
#
_entry.id   AF-A0A644VR47-F1
#
_cell.length_a   1.000
_cell.length_b   1.000
_cell.length_c   1.000
_cell.angle_alpha   90.00
_cell.angle_beta   90.00
_cell.angle_gamma   90.00
#
_symmetry.space_group_name_H-M   'P 1'
#
loop_
_entity.id
_entity.type
_entity.pdbx_description
1 polymer ?
#
loop_
_entity_poly.entity_id
_entity_poly.type
_entity_poly.pdbx_seq_one_letter_code
_entity_poly.pdbx_strand_id
1 'polypeptide(L)'
;MESFYTFQKEIHKLTASEQYADTLSYFKKNKTTFSKEEISGNQYLVADVLKCLRLTGAYEAAQKFMTIYRILLNDSTPERILNAWLLVLYDWYKSILTNNGGTKLNEEDDKKARIQQQQNQEKIVRQFITLIPLLSKQTGEFAFDLYNLLVLKVLKSETKMTHINWRLINDFCISVDPMKLKTSTQEVTFNNKGREKTSELASVLETWYAQYSKSLFALGDYSACLKICQDAFANITKMHYSNEIWFSRRIAQCLKMQGDIASAITKFEKIIVRKSDWFMLAELADLHSQSGNKEKALLLMHQAMLQPGELSYKVELLEKLGDLYTGSENTQLKNNHYKLAIAIRQSAGWKVEPALYKKGDMLDNTDIALEEKNILFRKLHGEWKSSVGEIEHNTVSSQSNDRLTGKIISLSIPKEAGVDIRIKSTNGKQYYAFIERNNPIYSKIKEGVTLSFEVKPLPDKKLDKAIKIRIQNQ
;
A
#
# COMPACT_ATOMS: atom_id res chain seq x y z
N MET A 1 57.13 -5.77 23.31
CA MET A 1 56.01 -6.26 22.48
C MET A 1 54.73 -5.83 23.20
N GLU A 2 53.82 -5.14 22.52
CA GLU A 2 52.56 -4.70 23.14
C GLU A 2 51.69 -5.91 23.48
N SER A 3 51.10 -5.95 24.67
CA SER A 3 50.19 -7.05 25.03
C SER A 3 48.87 -6.93 24.26
N PHE A 4 48.23 -8.05 23.94
CA PHE A 4 46.93 -8.04 23.25
C PHE A 4 45.86 -7.27 24.05
N TYR A 5 45.92 -7.35 25.38
CA TYR A 5 45.04 -6.58 26.27
C TYR A 5 45.25 -5.06 26.12
N THR A 6 46.50 -4.60 26.08
CA THR A 6 46.84 -3.18 25.85
C THR A 6 46.33 -2.72 24.48
N PHE A 7 46.57 -3.52 23.45
CA PHE A 7 46.10 -3.24 22.09
C PHE A 7 44.57 -3.10 22.02
N GLN A 8 43.83 -4.04 22.59
CA GLN A 8 42.37 -3.99 22.63
C GLN A 8 41.86 -2.78 23.44
N LYS A 9 42.49 -2.46 24.57
CA LYS A 9 42.11 -1.33 25.42
C LYS A 9 42.31 0.01 24.71
N GLU A 10 43.40 0.19 23.97
CA GLU A 10 43.63 1.42 23.22
C GLU A 10 42.64 1.58 22.06
N ILE A 11 42.36 0.49 21.32
CA ILE A 11 41.28 0.50 20.31
C ILE A 11 39.95 0.94 20.92
N HIS A 12 39.59 0.37 22.07
CA HIS A 12 38.34 0.70 22.75
C HIS A 12 38.29 2.17 23.16
N LYS A 13 39.37 2.68 23.75
CA LYS A 13 39.50 4.08 24.17
C LYS A 13 39.33 5.04 22.99
N LEU A 14 40.06 4.83 21.89
CA LEU A 14 39.95 5.67 20.69
C LEU A 14 38.54 5.61 20.09
N THR A 15 37.93 4.42 20.06
CA THR A 15 36.55 4.22 19.57
C THR A 15 35.51 4.94 20.44
N ALA A 16 35.71 4.94 21.76
CA ALA A 16 34.83 5.63 22.71
C ALA A 16 34.97 7.16 22.62
N SER A 17 36.15 7.66 22.24
CA SER A 17 36.40 9.07 21.93
C SER A 17 36.01 9.48 20.50
N GLU A 18 35.28 8.64 19.79
CA GLU A 18 34.80 8.87 18.40
C GLU A 18 35.91 9.10 17.35
N GLN A 19 37.15 8.73 17.67
CA GLN A 19 38.31 8.85 16.78
C GLN A 19 38.38 7.65 15.82
N TYR A 20 37.35 7.46 14.99
CA TYR A 20 37.16 6.24 14.21
C TYR A 20 38.27 6.00 13.17
N ALA A 21 38.71 7.03 12.45
CA ALA A 21 39.77 6.92 11.46
C ALA A 21 41.14 6.62 12.09
N ASP A 22 41.43 7.24 13.23
CA ASP A 22 42.67 7.01 13.99
C ASP A 22 42.68 5.61 14.59
N THR A 23 41.54 5.14 15.11
CA THR A 23 41.37 3.76 15.58
C THR A 23 41.72 2.76 14.48
N LEU A 24 41.20 2.95 13.25
CA LEU A 24 41.50 2.07 12.13
C LEU A 24 42.97 2.12 11.70
N SER A 25 43.58 3.31 11.77
CA SER A 25 45.00 3.50 11.48
C SER A 25 45.88 2.77 12.50
N TYR A 26 45.55 2.90 13.79
CA TYR A 26 46.22 2.19 14.88
C TYR A 26 46.01 0.67 14.77
N PHE A 27 44.79 0.19 14.48
CA PHE A 27 44.53 -1.22 14.20
C PHE A 27 45.41 -1.73 13.05
N LYS A 28 45.44 -1.01 11.93
CA LYS A 28 46.20 -1.40 10.73
C LYS A 28 47.70 -1.50 10.99
N LYS A 29 48.25 -0.62 11.82
CA LYS A 29 49.69 -0.60 12.17
C LYS A 29 50.09 -1.77 13.07
N ASN A 30 49.22 -2.19 13.99
CA ASN A 30 49.59 -3.12 15.05
C ASN A 30 49.05 -4.55 14.87
N LYS A 31 48.02 -4.75 14.03
CA LYS A 31 47.35 -6.06 13.82
C LYS A 31 48.27 -7.21 13.42
N THR A 32 49.41 -6.95 12.78
CA THR A 32 50.35 -8.01 12.33
C THR A 32 51.11 -8.66 13.48
N THR A 33 51.04 -8.08 14.68
CA THR A 33 51.67 -8.61 15.90
C THR A 33 50.83 -9.73 16.53
N PHE A 34 49.57 -9.89 16.12
CA PHE A 34 48.62 -10.84 16.70
C PHE A 34 48.12 -11.82 15.63
N SER A 35 47.86 -13.04 16.04
CA SER A 35 47.24 -14.06 15.19
C SER A 35 45.81 -13.66 14.80
N LYS A 36 45.30 -14.30 13.74
CA LYS A 36 43.92 -14.07 13.31
C LYS A 36 42.94 -14.55 14.37
N GLU A 37 43.28 -15.66 15.04
CA GLU A 37 42.52 -16.31 16.08
C GLU A 37 42.38 -15.43 17.32
N GLU A 38 43.47 -14.77 17.74
CA GLU A 38 43.43 -13.78 18.83
C GLU A 38 42.49 -12.62 18.48
N ILE A 39 42.59 -12.07 17.27
CA ILE A 39 41.75 -10.97 16.82
C ILE A 39 40.28 -11.40 16.74
N SER A 40 39.98 -12.53 16.08
CA SER A 40 38.60 -13.02 15.91
C SER A 40 37.96 -13.48 17.22
N GLY A 41 38.76 -14.00 18.14
CA GLY A 41 38.30 -14.48 19.45
C GLY A 41 37.92 -13.37 20.42
N ASN A 42 38.32 -12.11 20.16
CA ASN A 42 38.00 -10.98 21.02
C ASN A 42 36.77 -10.21 20.51
N GLN A 43 35.62 -10.49 21.10
CA GLN A 43 34.34 -9.86 20.74
C GLN A 43 34.31 -8.34 20.89
N TYR A 44 35.11 -7.76 21.79
CA TYR A 44 35.16 -6.31 21.99
C TYR A 44 35.94 -5.64 20.88
N LEU A 45 37.14 -6.16 20.58
CA LEU A 45 37.97 -5.69 19.47
C LEU A 45 37.24 -5.79 18.13
N VAL A 46 36.62 -6.95 17.85
CA VAL A 46 35.85 -7.16 16.62
C VAL A 46 34.73 -6.14 16.48
N ALA A 47 33.94 -5.93 17.55
CA ALA A 47 32.83 -5.01 17.51
C ALA A 47 33.27 -3.53 17.37
N ASP A 48 34.34 -3.12 18.04
CA ASP A 48 34.88 -1.76 17.93
C ASP A 48 35.42 -1.50 16.52
N VAL A 49 36.16 -2.45 15.93
CA VAL A 49 36.65 -2.31 14.54
C VAL A 49 35.47 -2.25 13.55
N LEU A 50 34.46 -3.11 13.69
CA LEU A 50 33.25 -3.05 12.85
C LEU A 50 32.50 -1.72 13.01
N LYS A 51 32.40 -1.19 14.24
CA LYS A 51 31.81 0.13 14.51
C LYS A 51 32.59 1.23 13.78
N CYS A 52 33.91 1.23 13.85
CA CYS A 52 34.72 2.24 13.16
C CYS A 52 34.59 2.14 11.63
N LEU A 53 34.60 0.93 11.07
CA LEU A 53 34.39 0.72 9.64
C LEU A 53 33.01 1.19 9.18
N ARG A 54 31.96 0.93 9.98
CA ARG A 54 30.60 1.44 9.73
C ARG A 54 30.55 2.97 9.71
N LEU A 55 31.06 3.61 10.76
CA LEU A 55 30.95 5.05 10.96
C LEU A 55 31.85 5.87 10.03
N THR A 56 32.85 5.23 9.39
CA THR A 56 33.65 5.81 8.31
C THR A 56 33.11 5.49 6.91
N GLY A 57 31.98 4.77 6.80
CA GLY A 57 31.38 4.37 5.52
C GLY A 57 32.17 3.29 4.76
N ALA A 58 33.16 2.66 5.41
CA ALA A 58 34.06 1.68 4.81
C ALA A 58 33.44 0.25 4.80
N TYR A 59 32.22 0.11 4.25
CA TYR A 59 31.43 -1.12 4.33
C TYR A 59 32.10 -2.33 3.66
N GLU A 60 32.72 -2.13 2.49
CA GLU A 60 33.46 -3.21 1.82
C GLU A 60 34.69 -3.66 2.63
N ALA A 61 35.34 -2.73 3.33
CA ALA A 61 36.44 -3.06 4.23
C ALA A 61 35.95 -3.83 5.46
N ALA A 62 34.74 -3.55 5.96
CA ALA A 62 34.09 -4.37 6.99
C ALA A 62 33.83 -5.80 6.50
N GLN A 63 33.34 -5.97 5.27
CA GLN A 63 33.17 -7.30 4.69
C GLN A 63 34.51 -8.05 4.55
N LYS A 64 35.56 -7.37 4.06
CA LYS A 64 36.92 -7.93 3.97
C LYS A 64 37.45 -8.29 5.36
N PHE A 65 37.19 -7.49 6.38
CA PHE A 65 37.57 -7.76 7.76
C PHE A 65 36.95 -9.09 8.24
N MET A 66 35.63 -9.28 8.07
CA MET A 66 34.95 -10.53 8.42
C MET A 66 35.59 -11.74 7.73
N THR A 67 35.94 -11.62 6.45
CA THR A 67 36.56 -12.71 5.66
C THR A 67 38.01 -12.99 6.09
N ILE A 68 38.85 -11.95 6.24
CA ILE A 68 40.27 -12.08 6.55
C ILE A 68 40.47 -12.79 7.90
N TYR A 69 39.63 -12.45 8.88
CA TYR A 69 39.66 -12.99 10.24
C TYR A 69 38.70 -14.17 10.44
N ARG A 70 38.09 -14.68 9.37
CA ARG A 70 37.22 -15.88 9.39
C ARG A 70 36.14 -15.80 10.48
N ILE A 71 35.54 -14.62 10.64
CA ILE A 71 34.48 -14.39 11.62
C ILE A 71 33.19 -14.96 11.02
N LEU A 72 32.84 -16.19 11.44
CA LEU A 72 31.64 -16.88 11.01
C LEU A 72 30.49 -16.63 12.00
N LEU A 73 29.32 -16.25 11.47
CA LEU A 73 28.13 -15.98 12.27
C LEU A 73 27.24 -17.22 12.31
N ASN A 74 26.87 -17.63 13.52
CA ASN A 74 26.08 -18.83 13.84
C ASN A 74 25.37 -18.65 15.19
N ASP A 75 24.68 -19.69 15.66
CA ASP A 75 23.92 -19.65 16.91
C ASP A 75 24.75 -19.40 18.18
N SER A 76 26.06 -19.66 18.15
CA SER A 76 26.99 -19.41 19.26
C SER A 76 27.68 -18.04 19.17
N THR A 77 27.33 -17.23 18.17
CA THR A 77 27.94 -15.92 17.98
C THR A 77 27.59 -14.98 19.13
N PRO A 78 28.58 -14.32 19.75
CA PRO A 78 28.32 -13.30 20.76
C PRO A 78 27.40 -12.19 20.22
N GLU A 79 26.37 -11.84 20.99
CA GLU A 79 25.36 -10.83 20.62
C GLU A 79 26.03 -9.52 20.14
N ARG A 80 27.12 -9.13 20.79
CA ARG A 80 27.91 -7.93 20.46
C ARG A 80 28.46 -7.94 19.03
N ILE A 81 28.99 -9.07 18.56
CA ILE A 81 29.54 -9.19 17.19
C ILE A 81 28.40 -9.18 16.18
N LEU A 82 27.32 -9.94 16.46
CA LEU A 82 26.15 -10.01 15.59
C LEU A 82 25.51 -8.62 15.40
N ASN A 83 25.28 -7.89 16.50
CA ASN A 83 24.75 -6.54 16.49
C ASN A 83 25.65 -5.58 15.70
N ALA A 84 26.97 -5.62 15.94
CA ALA A 84 27.91 -4.75 15.23
C ALA A 84 27.90 -4.99 13.71
N TRP A 85 27.88 -6.26 13.28
CA TRP A 85 27.83 -6.60 11.86
C TRP A 85 26.48 -6.22 11.21
N LEU A 86 25.37 -6.46 11.89
CA LEU A 86 24.05 -6.08 11.38
C LEU A 86 23.89 -4.57 11.24
N LEU A 87 24.48 -3.77 12.14
CA LEU A 87 24.53 -2.31 11.99
C LEU A 87 25.36 -1.88 10.76
N VAL A 88 26.49 -2.55 10.48
CA VAL A 88 27.26 -2.31 9.25
C VAL A 88 26.38 -2.55 8.02
N LEU A 89 25.70 -3.69 7.96
CA LEU A 89 24.80 -4.03 6.85
C LEU A 89 23.64 -3.04 6.74
N TYR A 90 23.06 -2.61 7.86
CA TYR A 90 21.95 -1.65 7.89
C TYR A 90 22.34 -0.29 7.32
N ASP A 91 23.47 0.28 7.76
CA ASP A 91 23.93 1.57 7.27
C ASP A 91 24.41 1.48 5.82
N TRP A 92 25.01 0.36 5.42
CA TRP A 92 25.33 0.09 4.01
C TRP A 92 24.06 0.06 3.17
N TYR A 93 23.04 -0.71 3.57
CA TYR A 93 21.74 -0.77 2.90
C TYR A 93 21.10 0.62 2.78
N LYS A 94 21.11 1.41 3.86
CA LYS A 94 20.57 2.78 3.85
C LYS A 94 21.33 3.68 2.88
N SER A 95 22.67 3.59 2.81
CA SER A 95 23.49 4.39 1.90
C SER A 95 23.17 4.10 0.42
N ILE A 96 22.86 2.85 0.10
CA ILE A 96 22.42 2.47 -1.24
C ILE A 96 21.08 3.13 -1.57
N LEU A 97 20.12 3.13 -0.65
CA LEU A 97 18.82 3.75 -0.89
C LEU A 97 18.89 5.27 -1.10
N THR A 98 19.84 5.95 -0.45
CA THR A 98 19.99 7.42 -0.53
C THR A 98 20.73 7.88 -1.78
N ASN A 99 21.60 7.06 -2.36
CA ASN A 99 22.37 7.40 -3.56
C ASN A 99 21.55 7.38 -4.87
N ASN A 100 20.23 7.28 -4.78
CA ASN A 100 19.29 7.23 -5.92
C ASN A 100 19.12 8.55 -6.69
N GLY A 101 19.86 9.62 -6.38
CA GLY A 101 19.75 10.88 -7.10
C GLY A 101 21.02 11.71 -7.01
N GLY A 102 21.75 11.87 -8.12
CA GLY A 102 22.85 12.84 -8.13
C GLY A 102 23.68 12.96 -9.41
N THR A 103 23.81 11.93 -10.23
CA THR A 103 24.70 12.00 -11.41
C THR A 103 23.91 12.10 -12.71
N LYS A 104 24.18 13.15 -13.49
CA LYS A 104 23.72 13.28 -14.87
C LYS A 104 24.50 12.28 -15.74
N LEU A 105 24.08 11.01 -15.78
CA LEU A 105 24.59 10.06 -16.78
C LEU A 105 23.67 10.11 -18.02
N ASN A 106 24.13 9.51 -19.12
CA ASN A 106 23.24 9.21 -20.24
C ASN A 106 22.23 8.11 -19.83
N GLU A 107 21.16 7.92 -20.60
CA GLU A 107 20.07 6.99 -20.24
C GLU A 107 20.53 5.52 -20.07
N GLU A 108 21.51 5.06 -20.85
CA GLU A 108 22.02 3.69 -20.77
C GLU A 108 22.86 3.45 -19.51
N ASP A 109 23.74 4.40 -19.18
CA ASP A 109 24.62 4.30 -18.03
C ASP A 109 23.83 4.51 -16.72
N ASP A 110 22.82 5.38 -16.72
CA ASP A 110 21.85 5.50 -15.63
C ASP A 110 21.11 4.17 -15.39
N LYS A 111 20.69 3.50 -16.46
CA LYS A 111 20.00 2.21 -16.37
C LYS A 111 20.92 1.12 -15.80
N LYS A 112 22.17 1.03 -16.27
CA LYS A 112 23.17 0.08 -15.74
C LYS A 112 23.48 0.35 -14.27
N ALA A 113 23.67 1.60 -13.90
CA ALA A 113 23.92 2.00 -12.51
C ALA A 113 22.78 1.60 -11.58
N ARG A 114 21.52 1.84 -11.99
CA ARG A 114 20.32 1.43 -11.23
C ARG A 114 20.22 -0.08 -11.05
N ILE A 115 20.52 -0.85 -12.10
CA ILE A 115 20.53 -2.32 -12.03
C ILE A 115 21.59 -2.80 -11.03
N GLN A 116 22.81 -2.28 -11.13
CA GLN A 116 23.90 -2.66 -10.21
C GLN A 116 23.57 -2.29 -8.76
N GLN A 117 22.97 -1.13 -8.55
CA GLN A 117 22.55 -0.66 -7.24
C GLN A 117 21.47 -1.56 -6.63
N GLN A 118 20.47 -1.94 -7.43
CA GLN A 118 19.45 -2.91 -7.03
C GLN A 118 20.09 -4.26 -6.67
N GLN A 119 21.01 -4.78 -7.48
CA GLN A 119 21.71 -6.03 -7.17
C GLN A 119 22.50 -5.97 -5.85
N ASN A 120 23.18 -4.84 -5.60
CA ASN A 120 23.90 -4.63 -4.33
C ASN A 120 22.95 -4.57 -3.14
N GLN A 121 21.80 -3.91 -3.30
CA GLN A 121 20.73 -3.88 -2.29
C GLN A 121 20.22 -5.28 -1.99
N GLU A 122 19.85 -6.06 -3.01
CA GLU A 122 19.36 -7.43 -2.84
C GLU A 122 20.39 -8.32 -2.14
N LYS A 123 21.68 -8.15 -2.45
CA LYS A 123 22.77 -8.90 -1.79
C LYS A 123 22.81 -8.63 -0.28
N ILE A 124 22.56 -7.40 0.15
CA ILE A 124 22.50 -7.08 1.59
C ILE A 124 21.24 -7.69 2.22
N VAL A 125 20.08 -7.60 1.55
CA VAL A 125 18.85 -8.23 2.06
C VAL A 125 19.02 -9.74 2.22
N ARG A 126 19.69 -10.41 1.28
CA ARG A 126 20.01 -11.85 1.39
C ARG A 126 20.88 -12.17 2.60
N GLN A 127 21.78 -11.28 2.99
CA GLN A 127 22.52 -11.44 4.25
C GLN A 127 21.58 -11.27 5.45
N PHE A 128 20.66 -10.31 5.45
CA PHE A 128 19.66 -10.21 6.52
C PHE A 128 18.81 -11.48 6.64
N ILE A 129 18.37 -12.09 5.53
CA ILE A 129 17.63 -13.36 5.53
C ILE A 129 18.38 -14.44 6.35
N THR A 130 19.71 -14.51 6.20
CA THR A 130 20.52 -15.48 6.94
C THR A 130 20.76 -15.12 8.41
N LEU A 131 20.71 -13.84 8.77
CA LEU A 131 21.14 -13.34 10.08
C LEU A 131 19.98 -12.97 11.02
N ILE A 132 18.81 -12.62 10.48
CA ILE A 132 17.60 -12.32 11.25
C ILE A 132 17.20 -13.48 12.19
N PRO A 133 17.26 -14.77 11.77
CA PRO A 133 17.01 -15.89 12.68
C PRO A 133 18.02 -16.00 13.83
N LEU A 134 19.27 -15.56 13.64
CA LEU A 134 20.27 -15.53 14.72
C LEU A 134 19.97 -14.40 15.70
N LEU A 135 19.51 -13.27 15.18
CA LEU A 135 19.16 -12.09 15.98
C LEU A 135 17.90 -12.33 16.83
N SER A 136 16.90 -13.04 16.30
CA SER A 136 15.65 -13.33 17.03
C SER A 136 15.86 -14.19 18.28
N LYS A 137 16.94 -14.98 18.32
CA LYS A 137 17.35 -15.80 19.48
C LYS A 137 18.01 -15.00 20.59
N GLN A 138 18.48 -13.79 20.31
CA GLN A 138 19.13 -12.93 21.29
C GLN A 138 18.11 -12.35 22.28
N THR A 139 18.54 -12.06 23.49
CA THR A 139 17.66 -11.61 24.59
C THR A 139 17.88 -10.15 24.98
N GLY A 140 18.94 -9.50 24.50
CA GLY A 140 19.20 -8.09 24.79
C GLY A 140 18.13 -7.16 24.21
N GLU A 141 17.77 -6.12 24.97
CA GLU A 141 16.82 -5.09 24.54
C GLU A 141 17.26 -4.41 23.22
N PHE A 142 18.56 -4.13 23.10
CA PHE A 142 19.12 -3.58 21.87
C PHE A 142 18.94 -4.52 20.68
N ALA A 143 19.16 -5.83 20.85
CA ALA A 143 18.98 -6.80 19.78
C ALA A 143 17.50 -6.89 19.35
N PHE A 144 16.57 -6.84 20.30
CA PHE A 144 15.13 -6.78 20.03
C PHE A 144 14.74 -5.54 19.23
N ASP A 145 15.28 -4.37 19.58
CA ASP A 145 15.03 -3.12 18.86
C ASP A 145 15.63 -3.13 17.47
N LEU A 146 16.86 -3.63 17.34
CA LEU A 146 17.53 -3.79 16.05
C LEU A 146 16.76 -4.74 15.14
N TYR A 147 16.27 -5.86 15.66
CA TYR A 147 15.44 -6.81 14.91
C TYR A 147 14.22 -6.14 14.30
N ASN A 148 13.47 -5.40 15.13
CA ASN A 148 12.29 -4.69 14.70
C ASN A 148 12.59 -3.55 13.71
N LEU A 149 13.70 -2.84 13.90
CA LEU A 149 14.18 -1.81 12.98
C LEU A 149 14.49 -2.39 11.59
N LEU A 150 15.24 -3.50 11.55
CA LEU A 150 15.64 -4.15 10.31
C LEU A 150 14.42 -4.66 9.54
N VAL A 151 13.52 -5.38 10.22
CA VAL A 151 12.27 -5.89 9.61
C VAL A 151 11.46 -4.75 9.02
N LEU A 152 11.22 -3.71 9.81
CA LEU A 152 10.44 -2.56 9.37
C LEU A 152 11.09 -1.84 8.18
N LYS A 153 12.42 -1.64 8.22
CA LYS A 153 13.14 -0.92 7.19
C LYS A 153 13.16 -1.67 5.87
N VAL A 154 13.48 -2.96 5.87
CA VAL A 154 13.50 -3.78 4.65
C VAL A 154 12.11 -3.79 4.02
N LEU A 155 11.08 -4.13 4.80
CA LEU A 155 9.71 -4.23 4.27
C LEU A 155 9.17 -2.88 3.73
N LYS A 156 9.48 -1.75 4.37
CA LYS A 156 9.04 -0.42 3.88
C LYS A 156 9.78 0.06 2.64
N SER A 157 11.00 -0.42 2.40
CA SER A 157 11.85 0.02 1.29
C SER A 157 11.70 -0.87 0.06
N GLU A 158 11.79 -2.20 0.22
CA GLU A 158 11.69 -3.16 -0.90
C GLU A 158 10.33 -3.08 -1.61
N THR A 159 9.27 -2.80 -0.87
CA THR A 159 7.89 -2.73 -1.40
C THR A 159 7.58 -1.43 -2.15
N LYS A 160 8.51 -0.48 -2.17
CA LYS A 160 8.40 0.81 -2.86
C LYS A 160 9.31 0.91 -4.09
N MET A 161 10.04 -0.15 -4.42
CA MET A 161 10.87 -0.17 -5.61
C MET A 161 10.00 -0.15 -6.87
N THR A 162 10.55 0.41 -7.95
CA THR A 162 9.90 0.40 -9.28
C THR A 162 9.70 -1.03 -9.79
N HIS A 163 10.68 -1.90 -9.57
CA HIS A 163 10.63 -3.32 -9.86
C HIS A 163 10.74 -4.11 -8.57
N ILE A 164 9.59 -4.46 -8.00
CA ILE A 164 9.50 -5.17 -6.72
C ILE A 164 9.90 -6.63 -6.91
N ASN A 165 10.91 -7.09 -6.15
CA ASN A 165 11.28 -8.50 -6.09
C ASN A 165 10.43 -9.24 -5.03
N TRP A 166 9.26 -9.73 -5.43
CA TRP A 166 8.35 -10.43 -4.52
C TRP A 166 8.94 -11.69 -3.88
N ARG A 167 9.83 -12.39 -4.60
CA ARG A 167 10.50 -13.58 -4.08
C ARG A 167 11.43 -13.21 -2.92
N LEU A 168 12.23 -12.16 -3.07
CA LEU A 168 13.12 -11.68 -2.01
C LEU A 168 12.36 -11.24 -0.76
N ILE A 169 11.25 -10.51 -0.94
CA ILE A 169 10.38 -10.09 0.18
C ILE A 169 9.79 -11.31 0.88
N ASN A 170 9.32 -12.29 0.14
CA ASN A 170 8.76 -13.52 0.69
C ASN A 170 9.80 -14.32 1.49
N ASP A 171 10.99 -14.54 0.92
CA ASP A 171 12.10 -15.23 1.59
C ASP A 171 12.52 -14.49 2.87
N PHE A 172 12.50 -13.14 2.85
CA PHE A 172 12.70 -12.33 4.04
C PHE A 172 11.61 -12.50 5.08
N CYS A 173 10.33 -12.44 4.69
CA CYS A 173 9.21 -12.66 5.61
C CYS A 173 9.24 -14.06 6.26
N ILE A 174 9.67 -15.10 5.53
CA ILE A 174 9.83 -16.47 6.05
C ILE A 174 10.93 -16.52 7.13
N SER A 175 12.02 -15.76 6.97
CA SER A 175 13.11 -15.73 7.95
C SER A 175 12.76 -15.00 9.25
N VAL A 176 11.67 -14.24 9.28
CA VAL A 176 11.23 -13.45 10.43
C VAL A 176 10.36 -14.32 11.34
N ASP A 177 10.75 -14.42 12.61
CA ASP A 177 9.88 -14.88 13.70
C ASP A 177 8.87 -13.77 14.06
N PRO A 178 7.56 -13.94 13.79
CA PRO A 178 6.54 -12.94 14.07
C PRO A 178 6.29 -12.74 15.57
N MET A 179 6.63 -13.71 16.44
CA MET A 179 6.44 -13.58 17.89
C MET A 179 7.40 -12.56 18.52
N LYS A 180 8.47 -12.20 17.80
CA LYS A 180 9.46 -11.18 18.21
C LYS A 180 9.18 -9.78 17.65
N LEU A 181 8.07 -9.61 16.93
CA LEU A 181 7.72 -8.31 16.35
C LEU A 181 6.95 -7.44 17.34
N LYS A 182 7.31 -6.16 17.39
CA LYS A 182 6.60 -5.14 18.16
C LYS A 182 5.16 -5.03 17.66
N THR A 183 4.24 -5.15 18.61
CA THR A 183 2.80 -4.93 18.43
C THR A 183 2.38 -3.51 18.75
N SER A 184 3.23 -2.74 19.45
CA SER A 184 2.98 -1.35 19.76
C SER A 184 2.92 -0.48 18.50
N THR A 185 2.00 0.47 18.53
CA THR A 185 1.83 1.50 17.52
C THR A 185 2.59 2.75 17.92
N GLN A 186 2.84 3.64 16.96
CA GLN A 186 3.48 4.93 17.20
C GLN A 186 2.59 6.03 16.67
N GLU A 187 2.38 7.08 17.45
CA GLU A 187 1.70 8.29 16.98
C GLU A 187 2.70 9.25 16.34
N VAL A 188 2.32 9.80 15.20
CA VAL A 188 3.08 10.84 14.51
C VAL A 188 2.19 12.03 14.25
N THR A 189 2.64 13.19 14.71
CA THR A 189 1.98 14.48 14.43
C THR A 189 2.63 15.11 13.20
N PHE A 190 1.80 15.52 12.24
CA PHE A 190 2.25 16.24 11.07
C PHE A 190 1.33 17.42 10.77
N ASN A 191 1.92 18.48 10.21
CA ASN A 191 1.17 19.64 9.75
C ASN A 191 0.59 19.37 8.37
N ASN A 192 -0.74 19.36 8.26
CA ASN A 192 -1.45 19.27 7.00
C ASN A 192 -2.21 20.57 6.74
N LYS A 193 -1.68 21.41 5.84
CA LYS A 193 -2.27 22.69 5.44
C LYS A 193 -2.59 23.62 6.63
N GLY A 194 -1.65 23.74 7.57
CA GLY A 194 -1.76 24.63 8.74
C GLY A 194 -2.51 24.03 9.93
N ARG A 195 -2.94 22.77 9.86
CA ARG A 195 -3.55 22.05 10.99
C ARG A 195 -2.68 20.87 11.40
N GLU A 196 -2.36 20.78 12.68
CA GLU A 196 -1.74 19.59 13.24
C GLU A 196 -2.72 18.42 13.17
N LYS A 197 -2.25 17.32 12.60
CA LYS A 197 -2.97 16.06 12.57
C LYS A 197 -2.07 14.98 13.16
N THR A 198 -2.56 14.34 14.20
CA THR A 198 -1.95 13.12 14.74
C THR A 198 -2.49 11.92 13.97
N SER A 199 -1.60 11.02 13.56
CA SER A 199 -1.95 9.73 12.99
C SER A 199 -1.16 8.64 13.69
N GLU A 200 -1.84 7.54 13.98
CA GLU A 200 -1.22 6.32 14.46
C GLU A 200 -0.64 5.52 13.29
N LEU A 201 0.56 4.99 13.47
CA LEU A 201 1.24 4.12 12.52
C LEU A 201 0.98 2.65 12.86
N ALA A 202 0.90 1.81 11.81
CA ALA A 202 0.87 0.37 11.97
C ALA A 202 2.11 -0.13 12.73
N SER A 203 1.90 -1.17 13.54
CA SER A 203 2.98 -1.86 14.24
C SER A 203 3.91 -2.60 13.26
N VAL A 204 5.05 -3.08 13.76
CA VAL A 204 5.97 -3.88 12.95
C VAL A 204 5.31 -5.21 12.56
N LEU A 205 4.58 -5.83 13.49
CA LEU A 205 3.81 -7.06 13.24
C LEU A 205 2.76 -6.85 12.13
N GLU A 206 1.98 -5.77 12.20
CA GLU A 206 0.99 -5.47 11.17
C GLU A 206 1.64 -5.21 9.81
N THR A 207 2.76 -4.49 9.78
CA THR A 207 3.53 -4.27 8.55
C THR A 207 4.01 -5.61 7.95
N TRP A 208 4.48 -6.53 8.79
CA TRP A 208 4.91 -7.86 8.35
C TRP A 208 3.74 -8.65 7.73
N TYR A 209 2.59 -8.75 8.39
CA TYR A 209 1.40 -9.42 7.83
C TYR A 209 0.99 -8.81 6.48
N ALA A 210 0.98 -7.47 6.39
CA ALA A 210 0.58 -6.76 5.19
C ALA A 210 1.51 -7.06 4.00
N GLN A 211 2.82 -7.06 4.22
CA GLN A 211 3.78 -7.34 3.14
C GLN A 211 3.91 -8.83 2.83
N TYR A 212 3.85 -9.70 3.84
CA TYR A 212 3.97 -11.14 3.63
C TYR A 212 2.80 -11.68 2.79
N SER A 213 1.56 -11.34 3.16
CA SER A 213 0.37 -11.68 2.36
C SER A 213 0.43 -11.13 0.93
N LYS A 214 0.93 -9.91 0.74
CA LYS A 214 1.11 -9.33 -0.60
C LYS A 214 2.12 -10.10 -1.43
N SER A 215 3.23 -10.53 -0.83
CA SER A 215 4.26 -11.32 -1.51
C SER A 215 3.77 -12.72 -1.88
N LEU A 216 3.06 -13.42 -0.99
CA LEU A 216 2.48 -14.74 -1.26
C LEU A 216 1.47 -14.67 -2.40
N PHE A 217 0.57 -13.67 -2.36
CA PHE A 217 -0.40 -13.46 -3.44
C PHE A 217 0.29 -13.21 -4.79
N ALA A 218 1.31 -12.34 -4.82
CA ALA A 218 2.05 -12.02 -6.03
C ALA A 218 2.83 -13.21 -6.60
N LEU A 219 3.25 -14.15 -5.74
CA LEU A 219 3.92 -15.40 -6.12
C LEU A 219 2.95 -16.53 -6.47
N GLY A 220 1.64 -16.32 -6.33
CA GLY A 220 0.61 -17.32 -6.62
C GLY A 220 0.40 -18.37 -5.53
N ASP A 221 1.00 -18.21 -4.35
CA ASP A 221 0.74 -19.10 -3.21
C ASP A 221 -0.54 -18.66 -2.48
N TYR A 222 -1.67 -18.92 -3.13
CA TYR A 222 -2.99 -18.47 -2.65
C TYR A 222 -3.40 -19.15 -1.35
N SER A 223 -3.00 -20.40 -1.13
CA SER A 223 -3.31 -21.14 0.09
C SER A 223 -2.59 -20.55 1.31
N ALA A 224 -1.28 -20.29 1.20
CA ALA A 224 -0.55 -19.63 2.27
C ALA A 224 -1.01 -18.17 2.45
N CYS A 225 -1.30 -17.47 1.35
CA CYS A 225 -1.84 -16.11 1.40
C CYS A 225 -3.17 -16.04 2.17
N LEU A 226 -4.08 -16.99 1.95
CA LEU A 226 -5.35 -17.07 2.67
C LEU A 226 -5.10 -17.23 4.18
N LYS A 227 -4.26 -18.18 4.56
CA LYS A 227 -3.93 -18.47 5.96
C LYS A 227 -3.33 -17.25 6.66
N ILE A 228 -2.33 -16.62 6.05
CA ILE A 228 -1.66 -15.47 6.67
C ILE A 228 -2.60 -14.26 6.83
N CYS A 229 -3.56 -14.08 5.92
CA CYS A 229 -4.57 -13.02 6.06
C CYS A 229 -5.54 -13.32 7.21
N GLN A 230 -5.92 -14.59 7.41
CA GLN A 230 -6.77 -15.01 8.53
C GLN A 230 -6.01 -14.89 9.86
N ASP A 231 -4.75 -15.30 9.89
CA ASP A 231 -3.87 -15.15 11.05
C ASP A 231 -3.72 -13.68 11.44
N ALA A 232 -3.66 -12.76 10.47
CA ALA A 232 -3.64 -11.32 10.74
C ALA A 232 -4.90 -10.83 11.48
N PHE A 233 -6.10 -11.32 11.12
CA PHE A 233 -7.34 -10.99 11.82
C PHE A 233 -7.39 -11.56 13.24
N ALA A 234 -6.77 -12.72 13.47
CA ALA A 234 -6.70 -13.32 14.80
C ALA A 234 -5.72 -12.60 15.73
N ASN A 235 -4.64 -12.03 15.18
CA ASN A 235 -3.52 -11.49 15.97
C ASN A 235 -3.47 -9.95 16.03
N ILE A 236 -4.25 -9.22 15.22
CA ILE A 236 -4.26 -7.76 15.20
C ILE A 236 -5.64 -7.24 15.60
N THR A 237 -5.73 -6.59 16.75
CA THR A 237 -6.98 -6.04 17.30
C THR A 237 -7.45 -4.79 16.57
N LYS A 238 -6.51 -3.90 16.20
CA LYS A 238 -6.78 -2.65 15.49
C LYS A 238 -5.84 -2.52 14.30
N MET A 239 -6.41 -2.62 13.11
CA MET A 239 -5.68 -2.47 11.84
C MET A 239 -5.67 -1.01 11.38
N HIS A 240 -4.57 -0.61 10.76
CA HIS A 240 -4.29 0.70 10.22
C HIS A 240 -4.32 0.67 8.68
N TYR A 241 -4.39 1.84 8.05
CA TYR A 241 -4.32 1.98 6.58
C TYR A 241 -5.38 1.17 5.81
N SER A 242 -6.52 0.88 6.45
CA SER A 242 -7.56 -0.01 5.91
C SER A 242 -7.05 -1.43 5.64
N ASN A 243 -6.04 -1.89 6.37
CA ASN A 243 -5.49 -3.23 6.21
C ASN A 243 -6.54 -4.32 6.38
N GLU A 244 -7.57 -4.12 7.20
CA GLU A 244 -8.70 -5.04 7.32
C GLU A 244 -9.46 -5.21 5.98
N ILE A 245 -9.55 -4.13 5.20
CA ILE A 245 -10.15 -4.17 3.86
C ILE A 245 -9.18 -4.85 2.88
N TRP A 246 -7.89 -4.52 2.94
CA TRP A 246 -6.90 -5.11 2.05
C TRP A 246 -6.69 -6.61 2.27
N PHE A 247 -6.68 -7.08 3.52
CA PHE A 247 -6.66 -8.50 3.85
C PHE A 247 -7.95 -9.19 3.37
N SER A 248 -9.12 -8.58 3.60
CA SER A 248 -10.40 -9.13 3.11
C SER A 248 -10.42 -9.26 1.58
N ARG A 249 -9.91 -8.25 0.87
CA ARG A 249 -9.78 -8.29 -0.59
C ARG A 249 -8.86 -9.40 -1.04
N ARG A 250 -7.67 -9.54 -0.44
CA ARG A 250 -6.74 -10.64 -0.77
C ARG A 250 -7.34 -12.01 -0.50
N ILE A 251 -8.09 -12.18 0.59
CA ILE A 251 -8.83 -13.42 0.87
C ILE A 251 -9.80 -13.73 -0.28
N ALA A 252 -10.61 -12.75 -0.69
CA ALA A 252 -11.57 -12.94 -1.79
C ALA A 252 -10.87 -13.25 -3.13
N GLN A 253 -9.73 -12.60 -3.39
CA GLN A 253 -8.91 -12.88 -4.57
C GLN A 253 -8.30 -14.29 -4.52
N CYS A 254 -7.83 -14.76 -3.36
CA CYS A 254 -7.31 -16.13 -3.22
C CYS A 254 -8.42 -17.17 -3.46
N LEU A 255 -9.61 -16.96 -2.89
CA LEU A 255 -10.77 -17.83 -3.11
C LEU A 255 -11.14 -17.91 -4.60
N LYS A 256 -11.15 -16.76 -5.30
CA LYS A 256 -11.32 -16.71 -6.75
C LYS A 256 -10.28 -17.56 -7.48
N MET A 257 -9.01 -17.40 -7.15
CA MET A 257 -7.93 -18.14 -7.80
C MET A 257 -7.96 -19.65 -7.50
N GLN A 258 -8.58 -20.04 -6.39
CA GLN A 258 -8.83 -21.44 -6.02
C GLN A 258 -10.15 -22.00 -6.63
N GLY A 259 -10.88 -21.19 -7.40
CA GLY A 259 -12.15 -21.58 -8.04
C GLY A 259 -13.39 -21.47 -7.13
N ASP A 260 -13.26 -21.05 -5.88
CA ASP A 260 -14.40 -20.79 -4.99
C ASP A 260 -15.00 -19.40 -5.26
N ILE A 261 -15.68 -19.31 -6.41
CA ILE A 261 -16.31 -18.08 -6.90
C ILE A 261 -17.43 -17.61 -5.95
N ALA A 262 -18.21 -18.53 -5.38
CA ALA A 262 -19.34 -18.21 -4.51
C ALA A 262 -18.88 -17.54 -3.20
N SER A 263 -17.85 -18.08 -2.54
CA SER A 263 -17.29 -17.46 -1.34
C SER A 263 -16.59 -16.13 -1.68
N ALA A 264 -15.90 -16.05 -2.82
CA ALA A 264 -15.28 -14.80 -3.27
C ALA A 264 -16.31 -13.68 -3.45
N ILE A 265 -17.45 -13.95 -4.10
CA ILE A 265 -18.57 -13.01 -4.25
C ILE A 265 -19.04 -12.53 -2.88
N THR A 266 -19.35 -13.47 -1.98
CA THR A 266 -19.85 -13.15 -0.63
C THR A 266 -18.89 -12.25 0.15
N LYS A 267 -17.57 -12.46 -0.01
CA LYS A 267 -16.56 -11.62 0.63
C LYS A 267 -16.50 -10.23 0.00
N PHE A 268 -16.50 -10.11 -1.32
CA PHE A 268 -16.51 -8.82 -2.00
C PHE A 268 -17.76 -7.99 -1.72
N GLU A 269 -18.94 -8.61 -1.66
CA GLU A 269 -20.19 -7.93 -1.30
C GLU A 269 -20.09 -7.27 0.09
N LYS A 270 -19.46 -7.92 1.06
CA LYS A 270 -19.21 -7.34 2.39
C LYS A 270 -18.20 -6.18 2.34
N ILE A 271 -17.20 -6.26 1.46
CA ILE A 271 -16.17 -5.22 1.32
C ILE A 271 -16.78 -3.94 0.73
N ILE A 272 -17.55 -4.04 -0.34
CA ILE A 272 -18.04 -2.87 -1.09
C ILE A 272 -18.99 -1.99 -0.27
N VAL A 273 -19.68 -2.56 0.73
CA VAL A 273 -20.51 -1.79 1.69
C VAL A 273 -19.66 -0.80 2.49
N ARG A 274 -18.41 -1.17 2.82
CA ARG A 274 -17.48 -0.32 3.58
C ARG A 274 -16.63 0.55 2.66
N LYS A 275 -16.24 0.03 1.50
CA LYS A 275 -15.35 0.70 0.54
C LYS A 275 -15.66 0.27 -0.89
N SER A 276 -16.34 1.15 -1.62
CA SER A 276 -16.81 0.92 -2.99
C SER A 276 -15.89 1.55 -4.03
N ASP A 277 -14.58 1.36 -3.92
CA ASP A 277 -13.65 1.85 -4.94
C ASP A 277 -13.93 1.15 -6.28
N TRP A 278 -13.74 1.86 -7.40
CA TRP A 278 -14.09 1.37 -8.74
C TRP A 278 -13.51 -0.01 -9.05
N PHE A 279 -12.26 -0.29 -8.64
CA PHE A 279 -11.60 -1.56 -8.91
C PHE A 279 -12.19 -2.71 -8.10
N MET A 280 -12.71 -2.47 -6.88
CA MET A 280 -13.36 -3.52 -6.08
C MET A 280 -14.72 -3.89 -6.67
N LEU A 281 -15.47 -2.90 -7.17
CA LEU A 281 -16.71 -3.12 -7.90
C LEU A 281 -16.45 -3.91 -9.19
N ALA A 282 -15.40 -3.56 -9.93
CA ALA A 282 -15.01 -4.28 -11.14
C ALA A 282 -14.57 -5.74 -10.85
N GLU A 283 -13.84 -5.98 -9.76
CA GLU A 283 -13.48 -7.35 -9.35
C GLU A 283 -14.71 -8.19 -8.99
N LEU A 284 -15.70 -7.61 -8.31
CA LEU A 284 -16.96 -8.28 -8.02
C LEU A 284 -17.78 -8.51 -9.30
N ALA A 285 -17.77 -7.56 -10.24
CA ALA A 285 -18.41 -7.72 -11.54
C ALA A 285 -17.80 -8.90 -12.34
N ASP A 286 -16.47 -9.01 -12.36
CA ASP A 286 -15.78 -10.14 -13.00
C ASP A 286 -16.22 -11.48 -12.39
N LEU A 287 -16.37 -11.55 -11.06
CA LEU A 287 -16.84 -12.76 -10.39
C LEU A 287 -18.28 -13.12 -10.77
N HIS A 288 -19.19 -12.14 -10.83
CA HIS A 288 -20.56 -12.37 -11.28
C HIS A 288 -20.64 -12.78 -12.74
N SER A 289 -19.77 -12.23 -13.60
CA SER A 289 -19.66 -12.66 -14.99
C SER A 289 -19.23 -14.12 -15.08
N GLN A 290 -18.22 -14.53 -14.29
CA GLN A 290 -17.74 -15.93 -14.22
C GLN A 290 -18.80 -16.89 -13.68
N SER A 291 -19.68 -16.42 -12.77
CA SER A 291 -20.80 -17.21 -12.26
C SER A 291 -22.04 -17.20 -13.16
N GLY A 292 -21.96 -16.66 -14.38
CA GLY A 292 -23.06 -16.56 -15.34
C GLY A 292 -24.08 -15.44 -15.05
N ASN A 293 -23.90 -14.65 -14.00
CA ASN A 293 -24.79 -13.53 -13.66
C ASN A 293 -24.37 -12.24 -14.39
N LYS A 294 -24.60 -12.25 -15.71
CA LYS A 294 -24.21 -11.17 -16.63
C LYS A 294 -24.87 -9.82 -16.28
N GLU A 295 -26.14 -9.84 -15.87
CA GLU A 295 -26.89 -8.64 -15.50
C GLU A 295 -26.27 -7.93 -14.30
N LYS A 296 -25.99 -8.67 -13.23
CA LYS A 296 -25.33 -8.10 -12.04
C LYS A 296 -23.91 -7.64 -12.34
N ALA A 297 -23.18 -8.35 -13.20
CA ALA A 297 -21.86 -7.93 -13.66
C ALA A 297 -21.92 -6.57 -14.38
N LEU A 298 -22.86 -6.38 -15.30
CA LEU A 298 -23.07 -5.10 -16.00
C LEU A 298 -23.40 -3.97 -15.03
N LEU A 299 -24.33 -4.20 -14.10
CA LEU A 299 -24.69 -3.21 -13.08
C LEU A 299 -23.47 -2.77 -12.26
N LEU A 300 -22.68 -3.72 -11.78
CA LEU A 300 -21.48 -3.43 -10.99
C LEU A 300 -20.41 -2.70 -11.80
N MET A 301 -20.25 -3.01 -13.08
CA MET A 301 -19.34 -2.26 -13.97
C MET A 301 -19.83 -0.82 -14.18
N HIS A 302 -21.13 -0.59 -14.35
CA HIS A 302 -21.68 0.76 -14.41
C HIS A 302 -21.44 1.54 -13.12
N GLN A 303 -21.68 0.91 -11.95
CA GLN A 303 -21.34 1.49 -10.66
C GLN A 303 -19.85 1.83 -10.56
N ALA A 304 -18.96 0.94 -11.03
CA ALA A 304 -17.51 1.16 -11.04
C ALA A 304 -17.13 2.37 -11.92
N MET A 305 -17.74 2.51 -13.10
CA MET A 305 -17.49 3.64 -14.00
C MET A 305 -17.90 4.98 -13.37
N LEU A 306 -18.99 5.01 -12.59
CA LEU A 306 -19.49 6.20 -11.91
C LEU A 306 -18.70 6.61 -10.65
N GLN A 307 -17.86 5.74 -10.09
CA GLN A 307 -17.00 6.11 -8.96
C GLN A 307 -15.96 7.19 -9.33
N PRO A 308 -15.39 7.93 -8.37
CA PRO A 308 -14.30 8.86 -8.63
C PRO A 308 -13.05 8.20 -9.23
N GLY A 309 -12.24 8.99 -9.95
CA GLY A 309 -10.96 8.58 -10.54
C GLY A 309 -10.83 9.03 -12.00
N GLU A 310 -9.59 9.21 -12.47
CA GLU A 310 -9.36 9.53 -13.89
C GLU A 310 -9.83 8.41 -14.80
N LEU A 311 -10.49 8.77 -15.89
CA LEU A 311 -11.05 7.81 -16.84
C LEU A 311 -9.97 6.95 -17.51
N SER A 312 -8.76 7.50 -17.67
CA SER A 312 -7.56 6.79 -18.16
C SER A 312 -7.24 5.54 -17.33
N TYR A 313 -7.39 5.60 -16.00
CA TYR A 313 -7.19 4.46 -15.11
C TYR A 313 -8.28 3.39 -15.20
N LYS A 314 -9.41 3.69 -15.86
CA LYS A 314 -10.55 2.79 -16.04
C LYS A 314 -10.70 2.31 -17.48
N VAL A 315 -9.72 2.55 -18.35
CA VAL A 315 -9.83 2.21 -19.78
C VAL A 315 -10.11 0.72 -20.00
N GLU A 316 -9.49 -0.15 -19.20
CA GLU A 316 -9.73 -1.60 -19.28
C GLU A 316 -11.16 -2.00 -18.85
N LEU A 317 -11.80 -1.23 -17.96
CA LEU A 317 -13.20 -1.47 -17.59
C LEU A 317 -14.13 -1.18 -18.77
N LEU A 318 -13.81 -0.18 -19.61
CA LEU A 318 -14.57 0.09 -20.83
C LEU A 318 -14.46 -1.07 -21.82
N GLU A 319 -13.27 -1.63 -21.99
CA GLU A 319 -13.05 -2.80 -22.83
C GLU A 319 -13.86 -4.00 -22.31
N LYS A 320 -13.81 -4.26 -20.99
CA LYS A 320 -14.61 -5.31 -20.34
C LYS A 320 -16.11 -5.08 -20.44
N LEU A 321 -16.58 -3.84 -20.34
CA LEU A 321 -17.99 -3.51 -20.58
C LEU A 321 -18.39 -3.85 -22.02
N GLY A 322 -17.54 -3.52 -23.00
CA GLY A 322 -17.71 -3.97 -24.37
C GLY A 322 -17.81 -5.49 -24.48
N ASP A 323 -16.91 -6.23 -23.81
CA ASP A 323 -16.94 -7.70 -23.81
C ASP A 323 -18.25 -8.22 -23.20
N LEU A 324 -18.70 -7.65 -22.07
CA LEU A 324 -19.97 -8.00 -21.44
C LEU A 324 -21.18 -7.70 -22.34
N TYR A 325 -21.15 -6.69 -23.21
CA TYR A 325 -22.25 -6.47 -24.16
C TYR A 325 -22.23 -7.41 -25.38
N THR A 326 -21.21 -8.26 -25.53
CA THR A 326 -21.15 -9.24 -26.62
C THR A 326 -22.31 -10.23 -26.54
N GLY A 327 -22.95 -10.49 -27.68
CA GLY A 327 -24.13 -11.36 -27.78
C GLY A 327 -25.43 -10.74 -27.23
N SER A 328 -25.43 -9.46 -26.84
CA SER A 328 -26.67 -8.71 -26.57
C SER A 328 -27.17 -8.01 -27.83
N GLU A 329 -28.45 -7.65 -27.87
CA GLU A 329 -29.04 -6.83 -28.94
C GLU A 329 -28.43 -5.41 -28.99
N ASN A 330 -27.76 -4.98 -27.92
CA ASN A 330 -27.19 -3.65 -27.74
C ASN A 330 -25.84 -3.46 -28.46
N THR A 331 -25.77 -3.80 -29.74
CA THR A 331 -24.54 -3.73 -30.55
C THR A 331 -23.94 -2.32 -30.60
N GLN A 332 -24.77 -1.27 -30.64
CA GLN A 332 -24.30 0.10 -30.59
C GLN A 332 -23.63 0.44 -29.25
N LEU A 333 -24.19 -0.02 -28.14
CA LEU A 333 -23.67 0.25 -26.80
C LEU A 333 -22.33 -0.45 -26.60
N LYS A 334 -22.23 -1.71 -27.04
CA LYS A 334 -20.98 -2.48 -27.15
C LYS A 334 -19.89 -1.67 -27.88
N ASN A 335 -20.18 -1.23 -29.11
CA ASN A 335 -19.21 -0.52 -29.94
C ASN A 335 -18.80 0.82 -29.31
N ASN A 336 -19.72 1.57 -28.70
CA ASN A 336 -19.40 2.85 -28.06
C ASN A 336 -18.39 2.68 -26.91
N HIS A 337 -18.47 1.60 -26.12
CA HIS A 337 -17.50 1.34 -25.05
C HIS A 337 -16.09 1.12 -25.60
N TYR A 338 -15.94 0.31 -26.65
CA TYR A 338 -14.65 0.11 -27.32
C TYR A 338 -14.12 1.40 -27.95
N LYS A 339 -14.97 2.16 -28.64
CA LYS A 339 -14.60 3.46 -29.23
C LYS A 339 -14.10 4.45 -28.18
N LEU A 340 -14.77 4.54 -27.03
CA LEU A 340 -14.31 5.39 -25.94
C LEU A 340 -12.96 4.92 -25.39
N ALA A 341 -12.74 3.61 -25.25
CA ALA A 341 -11.46 3.06 -24.81
C ALA A 341 -10.31 3.42 -25.78
N ILE A 342 -10.53 3.26 -27.08
CA ILE A 342 -9.59 3.66 -28.16
C ILE A 342 -9.25 5.15 -28.06
N ALA A 343 -10.27 6.01 -27.97
CA ALA A 343 -10.10 7.46 -27.90
C ALA A 343 -9.29 7.91 -26.67
N ILE A 344 -9.48 7.23 -25.52
CA ILE A 344 -8.69 7.48 -24.31
C ILE A 344 -7.23 7.12 -24.54
N ARG A 345 -6.95 5.91 -25.07
CA ARG A 345 -5.58 5.45 -25.36
C ARG A 345 -4.86 6.41 -26.32
N GLN A 346 -5.52 6.80 -27.41
CA GLN A 346 -4.98 7.79 -28.37
C GLN A 346 -4.65 9.12 -27.68
N SER A 347 -5.58 9.68 -26.90
CA SER A 347 -5.36 10.95 -26.20
C SER A 347 -4.23 10.91 -25.16
N ALA A 348 -3.89 9.71 -24.66
CA ALA A 348 -2.79 9.49 -23.73
C ALA A 348 -1.46 9.14 -24.43
N GLY A 349 -1.43 9.06 -25.76
CA GLY A 349 -0.27 8.61 -26.53
C GLY A 349 0.05 7.13 -26.35
N TRP A 350 -0.92 6.32 -25.93
CA TRP A 350 -0.74 4.88 -25.71
C TRP A 350 -0.97 4.10 -27.00
N LYS A 351 -0.21 3.02 -27.20
CA LYS A 351 -0.44 2.09 -28.30
C LYS A 351 -1.84 1.49 -28.20
N VAL A 352 -2.55 1.46 -29.34
CA VAL A 352 -3.83 0.77 -29.48
C VAL A 352 -3.60 -0.49 -30.31
N GLU A 353 -3.98 -1.65 -29.77
CA GLU A 353 -3.84 -2.91 -30.49
C GLU A 353 -4.91 -3.03 -31.60
N PRO A 354 -4.57 -3.54 -32.80
CA PRO A 354 -5.52 -3.73 -33.90
C PRO A 354 -6.78 -4.52 -33.51
N ALA A 355 -6.65 -5.48 -32.60
CA ALA A 355 -7.77 -6.26 -32.08
C ALA A 355 -8.85 -5.39 -31.42
N LEU A 356 -8.47 -4.25 -30.80
CA LEU A 356 -9.42 -3.36 -30.15
C LEU A 356 -10.23 -2.55 -31.17
N TYR A 357 -9.62 -2.11 -32.27
CA TYR A 357 -10.33 -1.47 -33.39
C TYR A 357 -11.38 -2.41 -33.99
N LYS A 358 -11.01 -3.68 -34.23
CA LYS A 358 -11.93 -4.71 -34.72
C LYS A 358 -13.11 -4.94 -33.78
N LYS A 359 -12.86 -4.99 -32.46
CA LYS A 359 -13.93 -5.11 -31.45
C LYS A 359 -14.91 -3.92 -31.49
N GLY A 360 -14.40 -2.72 -31.78
CA GLY A 360 -15.17 -1.48 -31.93
C GLY A 360 -15.83 -1.26 -33.29
N ASP A 361 -15.69 -2.20 -34.23
CA ASP A 361 -16.15 -2.07 -35.62
C ASP A 361 -15.56 -0.83 -36.31
N MET A 362 -14.24 -0.71 -36.22
CA MET A 362 -13.46 0.38 -36.79
C MET A 362 -12.32 -0.15 -37.67
N LEU A 363 -11.88 0.66 -38.63
CA LEU A 363 -10.65 0.42 -39.37
C LEU A 363 -9.44 0.65 -38.46
N ASP A 364 -8.40 -0.15 -38.64
CA ASP A 364 -7.16 -0.05 -37.86
C ASP A 364 -6.56 1.35 -38.00
N ASN A 365 -6.04 1.91 -36.90
CA ASN A 365 -5.45 3.25 -36.81
C ASN A 365 -6.41 4.41 -37.14
N THR A 366 -7.72 4.21 -37.03
CA THR A 366 -8.67 5.32 -37.17
C THR A 366 -8.57 6.26 -35.95
N ASP A 367 -8.33 7.56 -36.19
CA ASP A 367 -8.27 8.56 -35.12
C ASP A 367 -9.64 9.04 -34.68
N ILE A 368 -9.88 9.07 -33.37
CA ILE A 368 -11.11 9.61 -32.77
C ILE A 368 -10.81 11.00 -32.23
N ALA A 369 -11.50 12.01 -32.79
CA ALA A 369 -11.31 13.41 -32.38
C ALA A 369 -11.71 13.62 -30.90
N LEU A 370 -11.09 14.61 -30.24
CA LEU A 370 -11.38 14.93 -28.83
C LEU A 370 -12.86 15.26 -28.58
N GLU A 371 -13.52 15.94 -29.51
CA GLU A 371 -14.94 16.24 -29.40
C GLU A 371 -15.80 14.97 -29.44
N GLU A 372 -15.46 14.04 -30.34
CA GLU A 372 -16.14 12.74 -30.43
C GLU A 372 -15.95 11.91 -29.15
N LYS A 373 -14.74 11.91 -28.58
CA LYS A 373 -14.46 11.32 -27.25
C LYS A 373 -15.38 11.90 -26.17
N ASN A 374 -15.54 13.23 -26.13
CA ASN A 374 -16.38 13.90 -25.14
C ASN A 374 -17.88 13.60 -25.32
N ILE A 375 -18.34 13.45 -26.56
CA ILE A 375 -19.72 13.05 -26.88
C ILE A 375 -19.95 11.59 -26.46
N LEU A 376 -19.04 10.68 -26.82
CA LEU A 376 -19.10 9.27 -26.43
C LEU A 376 -19.15 9.10 -24.91
N PHE A 377 -18.29 9.84 -24.19
CA PHE A 377 -18.29 9.83 -22.74
C PHE A 377 -19.62 10.30 -22.16
N ARG A 378 -20.16 11.45 -22.61
CA ARG A 378 -21.45 11.97 -22.12
C ARG A 378 -22.59 10.97 -22.33
N LYS A 379 -22.63 10.33 -23.51
CA LYS A 379 -23.63 9.32 -23.86
C LYS A 379 -23.53 8.11 -22.92
N LEU A 380 -22.37 7.47 -22.84
CA LEU A 380 -22.16 6.29 -22.00
C LEU A 380 -22.37 6.59 -20.51
N HIS A 381 -21.94 7.75 -20.05
CA HIS A 381 -22.15 8.18 -18.67
C HIS A 381 -23.64 8.37 -18.34
N GLY A 382 -24.46 8.80 -19.31
CA GLY A 382 -25.93 8.80 -19.19
C GLY A 382 -26.48 7.39 -18.99
N GLU A 383 -26.06 6.43 -19.82
CA GLU A 383 -26.47 5.02 -19.73
C GLU A 383 -26.11 4.39 -18.38
N TRP A 384 -24.88 4.60 -17.91
CA TRP A 384 -24.45 4.07 -16.62
C TRP A 384 -25.30 4.63 -15.47
N LYS A 385 -25.63 5.92 -15.51
CA LYS A 385 -26.49 6.55 -14.50
C LYS A 385 -27.91 5.99 -14.52
N SER A 386 -28.51 5.84 -15.70
CA SER A 386 -29.86 5.29 -15.83
C SER A 386 -29.92 3.86 -15.30
N SER A 387 -28.98 3.00 -15.70
CA SER A 387 -28.90 1.61 -15.27
C SER A 387 -28.74 1.45 -13.75
N VAL A 388 -27.96 2.31 -13.10
CA VAL A 388 -27.80 2.28 -11.64
C VAL A 388 -29.02 2.85 -10.92
N GLY A 389 -29.62 3.92 -11.46
CA GLY A 389 -30.80 4.57 -10.89
C GLY A 389 -32.09 3.75 -10.97
N GLU A 390 -32.31 3.00 -12.06
CA GLU A 390 -33.49 2.13 -12.22
C GLU A 390 -33.53 0.99 -11.17
N ILE A 391 -32.36 0.51 -10.73
CA ILE A 391 -32.28 -0.58 -9.76
C ILE A 391 -32.39 -0.08 -8.32
N GLU A 392 -31.94 1.14 -7.99
CA GLU A 392 -32.26 1.76 -6.70
C GLU A 392 -33.78 1.99 -6.52
N HIS A 393 -34.52 2.14 -7.62
CA HIS A 393 -35.98 2.21 -7.61
C HIS A 393 -36.69 0.84 -7.59
N ASN A 394 -36.04 -0.23 -8.06
CA ASN A 394 -36.64 -1.58 -8.14
C ASN A 394 -36.14 -2.59 -7.08
N THR A 395 -35.15 -2.26 -6.24
CA THR A 395 -34.70 -3.12 -5.12
C THR A 395 -35.14 -2.66 -3.73
N VAL A 396 -36.00 -1.64 -3.65
CA VAL A 396 -36.84 -1.40 -2.49
C VAL A 396 -38.24 -1.16 -3.01
N SER A 397 -39.07 -2.20 -3.00
CA SER A 397 -40.51 -1.99 -2.87
C SER A 397 -40.69 -1.00 -1.73
N SER A 398 -41.08 0.21 -2.09
CA SER A 398 -41.29 1.35 -1.24
C SER A 398 -42.09 0.97 0.00
N GLN A 399 -41.41 0.81 1.14
CA GLN A 399 -41.95 1.46 2.32
C GLN A 399 -41.84 2.95 2.02
N SER A 400 -42.99 3.63 2.03
CA SER A 400 -43.06 5.08 2.00
C SER A 400 -42.17 5.63 3.12
N ASN A 401 -40.94 6.01 2.81
CA ASN A 401 -40.11 6.74 3.75
C ASN A 401 -40.67 8.15 3.84
N ASP A 402 -41.48 8.38 4.87
CA ASP A 402 -41.97 9.70 5.23
C ASP A 402 -40.79 10.67 5.26
N ARG A 403 -40.88 11.72 4.45
CA ARG A 403 -39.87 12.77 4.46
C ARG A 403 -39.96 13.50 5.79
N LEU A 404 -38.85 13.57 6.51
CA LEU A 404 -38.73 14.41 7.69
C LEU A 404 -38.44 15.84 7.26
N THR A 405 -38.97 16.78 8.04
CA THR A 405 -38.63 18.20 7.94
C THR A 405 -37.71 18.56 9.11
N GLY A 406 -36.75 19.45 8.87
CA GLY A 406 -35.83 19.92 9.90
C GLY A 406 -35.11 21.19 9.51
N LYS A 407 -34.53 21.87 10.49
CA LYS A 407 -33.73 23.08 10.29
C LYS A 407 -32.24 22.79 10.40
N ILE A 408 -31.45 23.47 9.59
CA ILE A 408 -30.00 23.44 9.71
C ILE A 408 -29.61 24.16 11.02
N ILE A 409 -28.94 23.44 11.91
CA ILE A 409 -28.49 23.97 13.21
C ILE A 409 -27.01 24.33 13.23
N SER A 410 -26.21 23.75 12.35
CA SER A 410 -24.82 24.14 12.17
C SER A 410 -24.26 23.67 10.83
N LEU A 411 -23.22 24.35 10.36
CA LEU A 411 -22.44 23.97 9.20
C LEU A 411 -20.94 23.96 9.55
N SER A 412 -20.18 23.08 8.91
CA SER A 412 -18.72 23.14 8.95
C SER A 412 -18.17 24.23 8.04
N ILE A 413 -16.89 24.58 8.19
CA ILE A 413 -16.17 25.39 7.19
C ILE A 413 -16.26 24.68 5.82
N PRO A 414 -16.72 25.36 4.75
CA PRO A 414 -16.77 24.81 3.40
C PRO A 414 -15.43 24.22 2.94
N LYS A 415 -15.46 23.02 2.38
CA LYS A 415 -14.33 22.33 1.76
C LYS A 415 -14.44 22.43 0.24
N GLU A 416 -13.37 22.09 -0.47
CA GLU A 416 -13.35 22.07 -1.93
C GLU A 416 -14.50 21.22 -2.53
N ALA A 417 -14.79 20.07 -1.91
CA ALA A 417 -15.84 19.14 -2.33
C ALA A 417 -17.26 19.53 -1.91
N GLY A 418 -17.44 20.40 -0.90
CA GLY A 418 -18.75 20.68 -0.32
C GLY A 418 -18.71 21.02 1.17
N VAL A 419 -19.85 20.95 1.85
CA VAL A 419 -20.01 21.35 3.25
C VAL A 419 -20.77 20.30 4.06
N ASP A 420 -20.31 20.02 5.29
CA ASP A 420 -21.03 19.18 6.24
C ASP A 420 -22.05 20.05 7.00
N ILE A 421 -23.29 19.56 7.12
CA ILE A 421 -24.39 20.22 7.81
C ILE A 421 -24.98 19.31 8.89
N ARG A 422 -25.45 19.91 9.99
CA ARG A 422 -26.29 19.26 10.99
C ARG A 422 -27.72 19.77 10.89
N ILE A 423 -28.67 18.85 10.92
CA ILE A 423 -30.09 19.13 10.78
C ILE A 423 -30.79 18.66 12.05
N LYS A 424 -31.60 19.52 12.68
CA LYS A 424 -32.52 19.13 13.75
C LYS A 424 -33.93 19.02 13.18
N SER A 425 -34.48 17.81 13.21
CA SER A 425 -35.85 17.56 12.73
C SER A 425 -36.89 18.18 13.66
N THR A 426 -38.11 18.35 13.16
CA THR A 426 -39.28 18.78 13.93
C THR A 426 -39.57 17.88 15.13
N ASN A 427 -39.20 16.59 15.07
CA ASN A 427 -39.30 15.65 16.19
C ASN A 427 -38.12 15.73 17.20
N GLY A 428 -37.22 16.71 17.05
CA GLY A 428 -36.10 16.95 17.96
C GLY A 428 -34.84 16.11 17.71
N LYS A 429 -34.91 15.05 16.89
CA LYS A 429 -33.72 14.24 16.53
C LYS A 429 -32.77 15.02 15.61
N GLN A 430 -31.47 14.72 15.73
CA GLN A 430 -30.43 15.32 14.90
C GLN A 430 -29.94 14.33 13.83
N TYR A 431 -29.61 14.88 12.67
CA TYR A 431 -29.09 14.16 11.52
C TYR A 431 -27.90 14.92 10.94
N TYR A 432 -27.02 14.20 10.24
CA TYR A 432 -25.92 14.84 9.50
C TYR A 432 -26.12 14.67 7.99
N ALA A 433 -25.62 15.62 7.22
CA ALA A 433 -25.52 15.50 5.77
C ALA A 433 -24.27 16.18 5.23
N PHE A 434 -23.83 15.74 4.07
CA PHE A 434 -22.81 16.43 3.29
C PHE A 434 -23.46 16.93 2.01
N ILE A 435 -23.32 18.23 1.73
CA ILE A 435 -23.84 18.84 0.51
C ILE A 435 -22.67 19.18 -0.38
N GLU A 436 -22.62 18.51 -1.53
CA GLU A 436 -21.61 18.71 -2.57
C GLU A 436 -21.68 20.13 -3.14
N ARG A 437 -20.51 20.66 -3.54
CA ARG A 437 -20.39 22.03 -4.06
C ARG A 437 -21.15 22.26 -5.37
N ASN A 438 -21.33 21.23 -6.18
CA ASN A 438 -22.09 21.23 -7.42
C ASN A 438 -23.60 20.99 -7.21
N ASN A 439 -24.04 20.73 -5.97
CA ASN A 439 -25.45 20.49 -5.69
C ASN A 439 -26.25 21.79 -5.85
N PRO A 440 -27.41 21.79 -6.55
CA PRO A 440 -28.21 23.00 -6.76
C PRO A 440 -28.62 23.75 -5.49
N ILE A 441 -28.69 23.06 -4.34
CA ILE A 441 -29.06 23.70 -3.08
C ILE A 441 -27.88 24.36 -2.37
N TYR A 442 -26.63 24.08 -2.77
CA TYR A 442 -25.41 24.44 -2.03
C TYR A 442 -25.31 25.93 -1.71
N SER A 443 -25.61 26.80 -2.68
CA SER A 443 -25.56 28.26 -2.52
C SER A 443 -26.63 28.82 -1.56
N LYS A 444 -27.64 28.02 -1.21
CA LYS A 444 -28.77 28.43 -0.38
C LYS A 444 -28.68 27.90 1.05
N ILE A 445 -27.62 27.16 1.38
CA ILE A 445 -27.46 26.55 2.70
C ILE A 445 -26.90 27.57 3.69
N LYS A 446 -27.64 27.82 4.76
CA LYS A 446 -27.21 28.60 5.93
C LYS A 446 -27.94 28.10 7.17
N GLU A 447 -27.43 28.42 8.35
CA GLU A 447 -28.12 28.10 9.60
C GLU A 447 -29.55 28.67 9.59
N GLY A 448 -30.50 27.88 10.11
CA GLY A 448 -31.92 28.22 10.14
C GLY A 448 -32.74 27.82 8.91
N VAL A 449 -32.12 27.43 7.79
CA VAL A 449 -32.85 26.98 6.59
C VAL A 449 -33.62 25.69 6.88
N THR A 450 -34.90 25.66 6.47
CA THR A 450 -35.75 24.48 6.57
C THR A 450 -35.55 23.58 5.36
N LEU A 451 -35.33 22.30 5.63
CA LEU A 451 -35.11 21.24 4.64
C LEU A 451 -36.12 20.13 4.84
N SER A 452 -36.51 19.47 3.75
CA SER A 452 -37.09 18.13 3.79
C SER A 452 -36.06 17.10 3.35
N PHE A 453 -36.04 15.92 3.98
CA PHE A 453 -35.05 14.88 3.71
C PHE A 453 -35.58 13.49 4.06
N GLU A 454 -34.95 12.46 3.51
CA GLU A 454 -35.14 11.07 3.90
C GLU A 454 -34.00 10.64 4.82
N VAL A 455 -34.25 9.67 5.70
CA VAL A 455 -33.26 9.17 6.66
C VAL A 455 -32.63 7.89 6.13
N LYS A 456 -31.30 7.84 6.11
CA LYS A 456 -30.52 6.61 5.94
C LYS A 456 -29.92 6.24 7.29
N PRO A 457 -30.41 5.17 7.95
CA PRO A 457 -29.86 4.69 9.22
C PRO A 457 -28.37 4.35 9.11
N LEU A 458 -27.59 4.69 10.13
CA LEU A 458 -26.17 4.37 10.23
C LEU A 458 -25.87 3.75 11.59
N PRO A 459 -25.98 2.42 11.73
CA PRO A 459 -25.91 1.72 13.01
C PRO A 459 -24.63 2.00 13.83
N ASP A 460 -23.51 2.23 13.14
CA ASP A 460 -22.20 2.44 13.76
C ASP A 460 -21.83 3.92 13.96
N LYS A 461 -22.79 4.84 13.80
CA LYS A 461 -22.58 6.29 13.92
C LYS A 461 -23.52 6.91 14.93
N LYS A 462 -23.06 7.99 15.56
CA LYS A 462 -23.84 8.77 16.55
C LYS A 462 -25.08 9.44 15.94
N LEU A 463 -25.07 9.70 14.63
CA LEU A 463 -26.16 10.35 13.91
C LEU A 463 -26.43 9.60 12.60
N ASP A 464 -27.71 9.42 12.29
CA ASP A 464 -28.16 8.94 10.99
C ASP A 464 -27.94 10.00 9.91
N LYS A 465 -27.86 9.56 8.64
CA LYS A 465 -27.57 10.44 7.51
C LYS A 465 -28.86 10.93 6.85
N ALA A 466 -28.99 12.24 6.69
CA ALA A 466 -30.03 12.82 5.84
C ALA A 466 -29.63 12.71 4.36
N ILE A 467 -30.54 12.19 3.54
CA ILE A 467 -30.37 11.98 2.10
C ILE A 467 -31.56 12.59 1.32
N LYS A 468 -31.41 12.73 -0.01
CA LYS A 468 -32.43 13.32 -0.90
C LYS A 468 -32.99 14.66 -0.38
N ILE A 469 -32.08 15.56 -0.01
CA ILE A 469 -32.38 16.82 0.67
C ILE A 469 -32.99 17.82 -0.33
N ARG A 470 -34.06 18.49 0.09
CA ARG A 470 -34.71 19.58 -0.65
C ARG A 470 -34.93 20.75 0.28
N ILE A 471 -34.59 21.96 -0.15
CA ILE A 471 -34.95 23.19 0.57
C ILE A 471 -36.47 23.36 0.49
N GLN A 472 -37.10 23.60 1.64
CA GLN A 472 -38.47 24.09 1.64
C GLN A 472 -38.40 25.60 1.50
N ASN A 473 -38.87 26.11 0.37
CA ASN A 473 -39.09 27.55 0.22
C ASN A 473 -40.15 27.95 1.26
N GLN A 474 -39.87 28.98 2.05
CA GLN A 474 -40.89 29.65 2.86
C GLN A 474 -41.88 30.38 1.95
#